data_AF-A0A9E6F5Z3-F1
#
_entry.id   AF-A0A9E6F5Z3-F1
#
_cell.length_a   1.000
_cell.length_b   1.000
_cell.length_c   1.000
_cell.angle_alpha   90.00
_cell.angle_beta   90.00
_cell.angle_gamma   90.00
#
_symmetry.space_group_name_H-M   'P 1'
#
loop_
_entity.id
_entity.type
_entity.pdbx_description
1 polymer ?
#
loop_
_entity_poly.entity_id
_entity_poly.type
_entity_poly.pdbx_seq_one_letter_code
_entity_poly.pdbx_strand_id
1 'polypeptide(L)'
;MTVLELTQLTHWTMINSGPLEAPIEGVYVGDLLSYVMGNAKPQQAWVTMQTHQNVIAIASLKEFSVLILIDGNSMDEEALQSARDNDISILVSPLPAYETIQKLVQLGL
;
A
#
# COMPACT_ATOMS: atom_id res chain seq x y z
N MET A 1 -3.98 6.83 12.20
CA MET A 1 -4.02 7.52 10.89
C MET A 1 -4.87 6.67 9.96
N THR A 2 -5.81 7.26 9.22
CA THR A 2 -6.58 6.54 8.19
C THR A 2 -5.91 6.63 6.81
N VAL A 3 -6.35 5.80 5.87
CA VAL A 3 -5.91 5.88 4.47
C VAL A 3 -6.24 7.25 3.86
N LEU A 4 -7.41 7.80 4.17
CA LEU A 4 -7.82 9.14 3.74
C LEU A 4 -6.87 10.22 4.26
N GLU A 5 -6.59 10.21 5.56
CA GLU A 5 -5.67 11.17 6.19
C GLU A 5 -4.27 11.08 5.58
N LEU A 6 -3.74 9.87 5.39
CA LEU A 6 -2.43 9.66 4.75
C LEU A 6 -2.41 10.25 3.35
N THR A 7 -3.47 10.04 2.56
CA THR A 7 -3.58 10.56 1.19
C THR A 7 -3.57 12.10 1.19
N GLN A 8 -4.30 12.72 2.10
CA GLN A 8 -4.38 14.18 2.22
C GLN A 8 -3.06 14.81 2.67
N LEU A 9 -2.32 14.16 3.58
CA LEU A 9 -1.06 14.66 4.13
C LEU A 9 0.14 14.48 3.19
N THR A 10 0.11 13.44 2.35
CA THR A 10 1.20 13.12 1.43
C THR A 10 0.97 13.66 0.02
N HIS A 11 -0.29 13.87 -0.37
CA HIS A 11 -0.70 14.17 -1.75
C HIS A 11 -0.24 13.12 -2.77
N TRP A 12 0.01 11.89 -2.31
CA TRP A 12 0.33 10.77 -3.19
C TRP A 12 -0.88 10.39 -4.06
N THR A 13 -0.59 9.84 -5.24
CA THR A 13 -1.63 9.51 -6.21
C THR A 13 -2.37 8.26 -5.78
N MET A 14 -3.69 8.36 -5.62
CA MET A 14 -4.55 7.20 -5.40
C MET A 14 -4.96 6.60 -6.73
N ILE A 15 -4.50 5.38 -7.01
CA ILE A 15 -4.80 4.67 -8.26
C ILE A 15 -5.93 3.64 -8.11
N ASN A 16 -6.24 3.26 -6.86
CA ASN A 16 -7.47 2.54 -6.52
C ASN A 16 -7.96 2.97 -5.13
N SER A 17 -9.26 3.21 -5.01
CA SER A 17 -9.90 3.64 -3.76
C SER A 17 -10.68 2.49 -3.13
N GLY A 18 -10.06 1.80 -2.19
CA GLY A 18 -10.75 0.87 -1.28
C GLY A 18 -11.30 1.60 -0.05
N PRO A 19 -11.32 0.94 1.13
CA PRO A 19 -11.78 1.53 2.38
C PRO A 19 -10.90 2.69 2.86
N LEU A 20 -11.33 3.93 2.61
CA LEU A 20 -10.58 5.13 2.96
C LEU A 20 -10.49 5.40 4.47
N GLU A 21 -11.45 4.90 5.24
CA GLU A 21 -11.50 5.03 6.70
C GLU A 21 -10.75 3.89 7.43
N ALA A 22 -10.11 2.97 6.69
CA ALA A 22 -9.34 1.90 7.32
C ALA A 22 -8.16 2.48 8.13
N PRO A 23 -7.98 2.06 9.39
CA PRO A 23 -6.88 2.52 10.23
C PRO A 23 -5.55 1.93 9.76
N ILE A 24 -4.47 2.71 9.82
CA ILE A 24 -3.10 2.27 9.59
C ILE A 24 -2.40 2.19 10.95
N GLU A 25 -2.15 0.96 11.40
CA GLU A 25 -1.57 0.62 12.71
C GLU A 25 -0.07 0.31 12.63
N GLY A 26 0.52 0.42 11.44
CA GLY A 26 1.96 0.32 11.22
C GLY A 26 2.32 0.20 9.75
N VAL A 27 3.61 0.04 9.47
CA VAL A 27 4.13 -0.09 8.11
C VAL A 27 4.89 -1.41 7.95
N TYR A 28 4.65 -2.10 6.84
CA TYR A 28 5.45 -3.23 6.39
C TYR A 28 6.17 -2.87 5.10
N VAL A 29 7.45 -3.18 5.01
CA VAL A 29 8.28 -2.87 3.84
C VAL A 29 8.93 -4.14 3.32
N GLY A 30 8.80 -4.39 2.02
CA GLY A 30 9.54 -5.46 1.36
C GLY A 30 8.79 -6.09 0.18
N ASP A 31 9.55 -6.79 -0.65
CA ASP A 31 9.09 -7.25 -1.97
C ASP A 31 9.08 -8.77 -2.13
N LEU A 32 9.69 -9.50 -1.19
CA LEU A 32 9.67 -10.96 -1.22
C LEU A 32 8.31 -11.46 -0.72
N LEU A 33 7.41 -11.69 -1.67
CA LEU A 33 5.99 -12.01 -1.43
C LEU A 33 5.77 -13.14 -0.41
N SER A 34 6.57 -14.20 -0.45
CA SER A 34 6.47 -15.31 0.53
C SER A 34 6.80 -14.87 1.95
N TYR A 35 7.73 -13.93 2.11
CA TYR A 35 8.10 -13.39 3.41
C TYR A 35 7.05 -12.39 3.92
N VAL A 36 6.50 -11.55 3.04
CA VAL A 36 5.35 -10.68 3.36
C VAL A 36 4.16 -11.52 3.83
N MET A 37 3.82 -12.57 3.08
CA MET A 37 2.75 -13.50 3.43
C MET A 37 3.02 -14.28 4.74
N GLY A 38 4.28 -14.42 5.16
CA GLY A 38 4.61 -15.05 6.45
C GLY A 38 4.50 -14.09 7.65
N ASN A 39 4.85 -12.82 7.46
CA ASN A 39 5.24 -11.94 8.57
C ASN A 39 4.43 -10.66 8.70
N ALA A 40 3.73 -10.24 7.63
CA ALA A 40 2.90 -9.04 7.69
C ALA A 40 1.71 -9.21 8.63
N LYS A 41 1.31 -8.10 9.25
CA LYS A 41 0.18 -8.03 10.18
C LYS A 41 -0.98 -7.26 9.54
N PRO A 42 -2.22 -7.55 9.95
CA PRO A 42 -3.38 -6.75 9.57
C PRO A 42 -3.21 -5.28 9.88
N GLN A 43 -3.92 -4.45 9.12
CA GLN A 43 -4.01 -3.00 9.28
C GLN A 43 -2.68 -2.25 9.08
N GLN A 44 -1.70 -2.87 8.44
CA GLN A 44 -0.47 -2.18 8.05
C GLN A 44 -0.63 -1.48 6.70
N ALA A 45 0.20 -0.47 6.45
CA ALA A 45 0.50 0.00 5.10
C ALA A 45 1.65 -0.82 4.52
N TRP A 46 1.48 -1.38 3.33
CA TRP A 46 2.54 -2.16 2.67
C TRP A 46 3.25 -1.32 1.62
N VAL A 47 4.55 -1.07 1.83
CA VAL A 47 5.42 -0.37 0.87
C VAL A 47 6.18 -1.40 0.02
N THR A 48 6.03 -1.33 -1.30
CA THR A 48 6.65 -2.28 -2.25
C THR A 48 6.85 -1.66 -3.64
N MET A 49 7.77 -2.24 -4.43
CA MET A 49 7.92 -1.97 -5.86
C MET A 49 7.15 -2.96 -6.76
N GLN A 50 6.50 -3.97 -6.18
CA GLN A 50 5.80 -5.02 -6.93
C GLN A 50 4.46 -4.50 -7.49
N THR A 51 4.21 -4.70 -8.78
CA THR A 51 3.04 -4.16 -9.50
C THR A 51 2.09 -5.22 -10.06
N HIS A 52 2.40 -6.50 -9.88
CA HIS A 52 1.61 -7.62 -10.41
C HIS A 52 0.41 -7.96 -9.52
N GLN A 53 -0.65 -8.57 -10.09
CA GLN A 53 -1.87 -8.97 -9.37
C GLN A 53 -1.66 -9.83 -8.10
N ASN A 54 -0.53 -10.54 -8.00
CA ASN A 54 -0.20 -11.35 -6.83
C ASN A 54 -0.04 -10.50 -5.56
N VAL A 55 0.37 -9.24 -5.72
CA VAL A 55 0.46 -8.28 -4.62
C VAL A 55 -0.91 -8.00 -4.05
N ILE A 56 -1.93 -7.85 -4.90
CA ILE A 56 -3.31 -7.62 -4.48
C ILE A 56 -3.86 -8.82 -3.70
N ALA A 57 -3.62 -10.03 -4.19
CA ALA A 57 -4.04 -11.25 -3.51
C ALA A 57 -3.46 -11.35 -2.09
N ILE A 58 -2.18 -11.01 -1.92
CA ILE A 58 -1.53 -10.98 -0.60
C ILE A 58 -2.04 -9.81 0.24
N ALA A 59 -2.27 -8.64 -0.38
CA ALA A 59 -2.78 -7.45 0.30
C ALA A 59 -4.13 -7.75 0.97
N SER A 60 -5.02 -8.40 0.23
CA SER A 60 -6.33 -8.88 0.69
C SER A 60 -6.19 -9.95 1.77
N LEU A 61 -5.40 -11.00 1.52
CA LEU A 61 -5.22 -12.10 2.47
C LEU A 61 -4.64 -11.64 3.82
N LYS A 62 -3.80 -10.61 3.82
CA LYS A 62 -3.16 -10.06 5.01
C LYS A 62 -3.89 -8.88 5.63
N GLU A 63 -5.02 -8.49 5.07
CA GLU A 63 -5.85 -7.39 5.58
C GLU A 63 -5.03 -6.10 5.72
N PHE A 64 -4.20 -5.79 4.71
CA PHE A 64 -3.49 -4.51 4.68
C PHE A 64 -4.48 -3.36 4.44
N SER A 65 -4.27 -2.24 5.12
CA SER A 65 -5.13 -1.06 4.98
C SER A 65 -4.90 -0.35 3.65
N VAL A 66 -3.65 -0.33 3.18
CA VAL A 66 -3.25 0.33 1.94
C VAL A 66 -1.96 -0.26 1.40
N LEU A 67 -1.90 -0.42 0.08
CA LEU A 67 -0.66 -0.68 -0.64
C LEU A 67 -0.05 0.66 -1.09
N ILE A 68 1.24 0.85 -0.89
CA ILE A 68 2.00 2.03 -1.32
C ILE A 68 3.06 1.56 -2.32
N LEU A 69 2.88 1.94 -3.58
CA LEU A 69 3.88 1.74 -4.63
C LEU A 69 4.91 2.88 -4.58
N ILE A 70 6.18 2.52 -4.69
CA ILE A 70 7.29 3.48 -4.73
C ILE A 70 7.72 3.80 -6.17
N ASP A 71 8.62 4.78 -6.32
CA ASP A 71 9.25 5.18 -7.59
C ASP A 71 8.26 5.63 -8.69
N GLY A 72 7.05 6.04 -8.30
CA GLY A 72 6.03 6.42 -9.27
C GLY A 72 5.48 5.24 -10.09
N ASN A 73 5.66 4.01 -9.61
CA ASN A 73 5.22 2.81 -10.32
C ASN A 73 3.69 2.78 -10.50
N SER A 74 3.26 2.14 -11.59
CA SER A 74 1.86 1.91 -11.92
C SER A 74 1.57 0.42 -12.03
N MET A 75 0.29 0.05 -11.87
CA MET A 75 -0.20 -1.30 -12.13
C MET A 75 -0.85 -1.38 -13.51
N ASP A 76 -0.87 -2.58 -14.09
CA ASP A 76 -1.67 -2.87 -15.27
C ASP A 76 -3.17 -2.99 -14.90
N GLU A 77 -4.03 -3.03 -15.93
CA GLU A 77 -5.48 -3.14 -15.71
C GLU A 77 -5.90 -4.45 -15.05
N GLU A 78 -5.13 -5.54 -15.24
CA GLU A 78 -5.43 -6.82 -14.60
C GLU A 78 -5.25 -6.72 -13.08
N ALA A 79 -4.14 -6.15 -12.62
CA ALA A 79 -3.88 -5.91 -11.21
C ALA A 79 -4.84 -4.84 -10.63
N LEU A 80 -5.15 -3.77 -11.36
CA LEU A 80 -6.12 -2.77 -10.91
C LEU A 80 -7.54 -3.34 -10.81
N GLN A 81 -7.95 -4.22 -11.73
CA GLN A 81 -9.23 -4.90 -11.63
C GLN A 81 -9.27 -5.80 -10.40
N SER A 82 -8.21 -6.58 -10.16
CA SER A 82 -8.09 -7.37 -8.94
C SER A 82 -8.19 -6.50 -7.69
N ALA A 83 -7.59 -5.31 -7.69
CA ALA A 83 -7.65 -4.38 -6.56
C ALA A 83 -9.06 -3.84 -6.30
N ARG A 84 -9.81 -3.55 -7.36
CA ARG A 84 -11.24 -3.18 -7.28
C ARG A 84 -12.08 -4.32 -6.71
N ASP A 85 -11.87 -5.54 -7.20
CA ASP A 85 -12.66 -6.71 -6.79
C ASP A 85 -12.39 -7.13 -5.33
N ASN A 86 -11.22 -6.78 -4.80
CA ASN A 86 -10.79 -7.10 -3.43
C ASN A 86 -10.80 -5.89 -2.47
N ASP A 87 -11.37 -4.75 -2.88
CA ASP A 87 -11.43 -3.53 -2.07
C ASP A 87 -10.07 -3.08 -1.49
N ILE A 88 -8.99 -3.13 -2.28
CA ILE A 88 -7.65 -2.76 -1.83
C ILE A 88 -7.30 -1.32 -2.21
N SER A 89 -7.11 -0.45 -1.22
CA SER A 89 -6.61 0.90 -1.45
C SER A 89 -5.17 0.88 -1.94
N ILE A 90 -4.86 1.66 -3.00
CA ILE A 90 -3.51 1.77 -3.55
C ILE A 90 -3.10 3.23 -3.74
N LEU A 91 -1.98 3.58 -3.12
CA LEU A 91 -1.29 4.86 -3.25
C LEU A 91 0.02 4.68 -4.02
N VAL A 92 0.43 5.74 -4.73
CA VAL A 92 1.71 5.81 -5.43
C VAL A 92 2.51 6.99 -4.89
N SER A 93 3.61 6.66 -4.22
CA SER A 93 4.66 7.61 -3.86
C SER A 93 5.56 7.83 -5.07
N PRO A 94 5.87 9.08 -5.45
CA PRO A 94 6.87 9.35 -6.49
C PRO A 94 8.31 9.16 -5.98
N LEU A 95 8.48 8.82 -4.70
CA LEU A 95 9.77 8.74 -4.02
C LEU A 95 10.28 7.29 -3.97
N PRO A 96 11.60 7.09 -3.81
CA PRO A 96 12.15 5.77 -3.49
C PRO A 96 11.68 5.27 -2.12
N ALA A 97 11.96 4.00 -1.84
CA ALA A 97 11.60 3.36 -0.58
C ALA A 97 12.07 4.18 0.64
N TYR A 98 13.34 4.59 0.66
CA TYR A 98 13.92 5.28 1.82
C TYR A 98 13.17 6.57 2.17
N GLU A 99 12.99 7.46 1.19
CA GLU A 99 12.32 8.75 1.36
C GLU A 99 10.82 8.56 1.63
N THR A 100 10.19 7.54 1.03
CA THR A 100 8.81 7.14 1.33
C THR A 100 8.69 6.77 2.82
N ILE A 101 9.59 5.94 3.34
CA ILE A 101 9.59 5.57 4.76
C ILE A 101 9.90 6.77 5.66
N GLN A 102 10.86 7.62 5.31
CA GLN A 102 11.13 8.84 6.07
C GLN A 102 9.88 9.72 6.19
N LYS A 103 9.12 9.85 5.10
CA LYS A 103 7.86 10.61 5.10
C LYS A 103 6.81 9.97 6.02
N LEU A 104 6.65 8.65 5.98
CA LEU A 104 5.72 7.93 6.87
C LEU A 104 6.11 8.09 8.34
N VAL A 105 7.41 7.98 8.67
CA VAL A 105 7.92 8.18 10.04
C VAL A 105 7.65 9.60 10.53
N GLN A 106 7.82 10.63 9.69
CA GLN A 106 7.49 12.01 10.05
C GLN A 106 6.00 12.21 10.35
N LEU A 107 5.14 11.38 9.76
CA LEU A 107 3.70 11.38 9.98
C LEU A 107 3.28 10.53 11.19
N GLY A 108 4.22 9.86 11.87
CA GLY A 108 3.96 9.02 13.04
C GLY A 108 3.55 7.59 12.72
N LEU A 109 3.87 7.10 11.51
CA LEU A 109 3.70 5.72 11.06
C LEU A 109 5.00 4.90 11.10
#